data_AF-A0AA89BGX9-F1
#
_entry.id   AF-A0AA89BGX9-F1
#
_cell.length_a   1.000
_cell.length_b   1.000
_cell.length_c   1.000
_cell.angle_alpha   90.00
_cell.angle_beta   90.00
_cell.angle_gamma   90.00
#
_symmetry.space_group_name_H-M   'P 1'
#
loop_
_entity.id
_entity.type
_entity.pdbx_description
1 polymer ?
#
loop_
_entity_poly.entity_id
_entity_poly.type
_entity_poly.pdbx_seq_one_letter_code
_entity_poly.pdbx_strand_id
1 'polypeptide(L)'
;MEEQFILRAPPSLAGRIKDLLNSENSSSLEDKSLDLSFSEDGGSGAFVIGGDRFSASLLDLPCVVESYKTRHDSVLIKTADIGQMIMVRENEGDSVPPGVVEYRHGLTSPLQPGMLEGEDFVGSQT
;
A
#
# COMPACT_ATOMS: atom_id res chain seq x y z
N MET A 1 -20.91 3.21 -2.81
CA MET A 1 -19.98 2.76 -1.75
C MET A 1 -18.59 3.06 -2.29
N GLU A 2 -17.73 3.70 -1.50
CA GLU A 2 -16.35 3.97 -1.94
C GLU A 2 -15.52 2.71 -1.74
N GLU A 3 -14.71 2.35 -2.74
CA GLU A 3 -13.75 1.25 -2.65
C GLU A 3 -12.36 1.84 -2.36
N GLN A 4 -11.68 1.29 -1.35
CA GLN A 4 -10.37 1.76 -0.91
C GLN A 4 -9.42 0.57 -0.79
N PHE A 5 -8.17 0.78 -1.19
CA PHE A 5 -7.12 -0.23 -1.20
C PHE A 5 -5.85 0.33 -0.57
N ILE A 6 -5.02 -0.54 0.01
CA ILE A 6 -3.65 -0.16 0.40
C ILE A 6 -2.73 -0.28 -0.81
N LEU A 7 -2.04 0.79 -1.20
CA LEU A 7 -0.96 0.73 -2.20
C LEU A 7 0.38 0.58 -1.48
N ARG A 8 1.06 -0.56 -1.66
CA ARG A 8 2.41 -0.81 -1.18
C ARG A 8 3.40 -0.73 -2.33
N ALA A 9 4.35 0.20 -2.24
CA ALA A 9 5.39 0.41 -3.24
C ALA A 9 6.80 0.23 -2.63
N PRO A 10 7.82 -0.09 -3.45
CA PRO A 10 9.21 -0.08 -3.02
C PRO A 10 9.64 1.30 -2.53
N PRO A 11 10.62 1.43 -1.61
CA PRO A 11 11.01 2.73 -1.03
C PRO A 11 11.38 3.79 -2.06
N SER A 12 12.08 3.39 -3.13
CA SER A 12 12.45 4.25 -4.26
C SER A 12 11.23 4.85 -4.96
N LEU A 13 10.20 4.05 -5.17
CA LEU A 13 8.96 4.44 -5.81
C LEU A 13 8.05 5.23 -4.86
N ALA A 14 7.99 4.85 -3.58
CA ALA A 14 7.20 5.53 -2.56
C ALA A 14 7.61 7.00 -2.39
N GLY A 15 8.92 7.29 -2.47
CA GLY A 15 9.44 8.67 -2.48
C GLY A 15 8.89 9.49 -3.66
N ARG A 16 8.94 8.93 -4.88
CA ARG A 16 8.41 9.57 -6.09
C ARG A 16 6.91 9.85 -5.98
N ILE A 17 6.13 8.88 -5.51
CA ILE A 17 4.68 9.04 -5.31
C ILE A 17 4.42 10.16 -4.29
N LYS A 18 5.16 10.18 -3.19
CA LYS A 18 5.03 11.22 -2.16
C LYS A 18 5.33 12.61 -2.70
N ASP A 19 6.39 12.76 -3.50
CA ASP A 19 6.75 14.05 -4.10
C ASP A 19 5.68 14.51 -5.10
N LEU A 20 5.13 13.60 -5.89
CA LEU A 20 4.02 13.89 -6.80
C LEU A 20 2.78 14.38 -6.06
N LEU A 21 2.36 13.68 -5.00
CA LEU A 21 1.17 14.02 -4.21
C LEU A 21 1.31 15.35 -3.47
N ASN A 22 2.52 15.73 -3.05
CA ASN A 22 2.77 16.99 -2.34
C ASN A 22 3.04 18.18 -3.28
N SER A 23 3.26 17.94 -4.58
CA SER A 23 3.53 19.02 -5.52
C SER A 23 2.25 19.78 -5.88
N GLU A 24 2.04 20.94 -5.25
CA GLU A 24 0.91 21.88 -5.45
C GLU A 24 0.75 22.45 -6.89
N ASN A 25 1.51 21.95 -7.86
CA ASN A 25 1.40 22.38 -9.26
C ASN A 25 0.52 21.40 -10.06
N SER A 26 -0.79 21.65 -10.01
CA SER A 26 -1.82 20.94 -10.79
C SER A 26 -1.82 21.28 -12.29
N SER A 27 -0.92 22.15 -12.76
CA SER A 27 -0.93 22.72 -14.11
C SER A 27 -0.23 21.85 -15.17
N SER A 28 0.37 20.73 -14.79
CA SER A 28 1.09 19.83 -15.71
C SER A 28 0.89 18.36 -15.34
N LEU A 29 -0.38 17.98 -15.11
CA LEU A 29 -0.75 16.59 -14.79
C LEU A 29 -0.48 15.62 -15.96
N GLU A 30 -0.36 16.12 -17.20
CA GLU A 30 -0.02 15.30 -18.37
C GLU A 30 1.42 14.74 -18.31
N ASP A 31 2.37 15.42 -17.66
CA ASP A 31 3.75 14.94 -17.47
C ASP A 31 3.92 14.07 -16.21
N LYS A 32 2.89 14.02 -15.35
CA LYS A 32 2.89 13.31 -14.06
C LYS A 32 1.88 12.17 -14.08
N SER A 33 1.89 11.38 -15.16
CA SER A 33 1.00 10.24 -15.31
C SER A 33 1.30 9.20 -14.24
N LEU A 34 0.31 8.94 -13.39
CA LEU A 34 0.22 7.77 -12.54
C LEU A 34 -0.93 6.93 -13.08
N ASP A 35 -0.62 5.72 -13.52
CA ASP A 35 -1.61 4.80 -14.06
C ASP A 35 -1.50 3.43 -13.40
N LEU A 36 -2.64 2.77 -13.24
CA LEU A 36 -2.75 1.46 -12.63
C LEU A 36 -3.79 0.66 -13.40
N SER A 37 -3.35 -0.45 -13.97
CA SER A 37 -4.20 -1.35 -14.76
C SER A 37 -4.02 -2.78 -14.29
N PHE A 38 -5.10 -3.56 -14.34
CA PHE A 38 -5.10 -4.99 -14.04
C PHE A 38 -5.55 -5.78 -15.25
N SER A 39 -5.04 -7.00 -15.39
CA SER A 39 -5.56 -7.97 -16.36
C SER A 39 -6.94 -8.47 -15.93
N GLU A 40 -7.69 -9.08 -16.86
CA GLU A 40 -9.06 -9.56 -16.59
C GLU A 40 -9.16 -10.55 -15.42
N ASP A 41 -8.10 -11.31 -15.17
CA ASP A 41 -8.00 -12.25 -14.04
C ASP A 41 -7.73 -11.57 -12.69
N GLY A 42 -7.47 -10.25 -12.67
CA GLY A 42 -7.34 -9.41 -11.47
C GLY A 42 -6.09 -9.67 -10.61
N GLY A 43 -5.38 -10.79 -10.82
CA GLY A 43 -4.21 -11.17 -10.05
C GLY A 43 -2.93 -10.42 -10.45
N SER A 44 -2.82 -10.03 -11.72
CA SER A 44 -1.67 -9.31 -12.26
C SER A 44 -2.05 -7.92 -12.72
N GLY A 45 -1.17 -6.96 -12.50
CA GLY A 45 -1.36 -5.58 -12.91
C GLY A 45 -0.05 -4.90 -13.27
N ALA A 46 -0.18 -3.69 -13.78
CA ALA A 46 0.92 -2.81 -14.07
C ALA A 46 0.68 -1.44 -13.43
N PHE A 47 1.70 -0.94 -12.77
CA PHE A 47 1.74 0.40 -12.22
C PHE A 47 2.72 1.24 -13.04
N VAL A 48 2.30 2.40 -13.53
CA VAL A 48 3.12 3.31 -14.34
C VAL A 48 3.24 4.65 -13.64
N ILE A 49 4.46 5.19 -13.55
CA ILE A 49 4.73 6.51 -12.99
C ILE A 49 5.80 7.24 -13.80
N GLY A 50 5.46 8.38 -14.40
CA GLY A 50 6.42 9.17 -15.18
C GLY A 50 7.11 8.37 -16.30
N GLY A 51 6.38 7.46 -16.94
CA GLY A 51 6.87 6.59 -18.03
C GLY A 51 7.50 5.27 -17.59
N ASP A 52 7.87 5.10 -16.32
CA ASP A 52 8.41 3.84 -15.82
C ASP A 52 7.29 2.86 -15.48
N ARG A 53 7.44 1.59 -15.87
CA ARG A 53 6.45 0.51 -15.66
C ARG A 53 6.94 -0.49 -14.62
N PHE A 54 6.05 -0.85 -13.70
CA PHE A 54 6.30 -1.77 -12.60
C PHE A 54 5.24 -2.86 -12.57
N SER A 55 5.63 -4.06 -12.12
CA SER A 55 4.66 -5.13 -11.86
C SER A 55 3.83 -4.79 -10.63
N ALA A 56 2.51 -4.96 -10.73
CA ALA A 56 1.56 -4.84 -9.63
C ALA A 56 0.78 -6.14 -9.45
N SER A 57 0.29 -6.38 -8.24
CA SER A 57 -0.54 -7.55 -7.93
C SER A 57 -1.52 -7.20 -6.82
N LEU A 58 -2.74 -7.71 -6.91
CA LEU A 58 -3.76 -7.57 -5.88
C LEU A 58 -3.64 -8.75 -4.90
N LEU A 59 -3.53 -8.44 -3.60
CA LEU A 59 -3.38 -9.40 -2.52
C LEU A 59 -4.43 -9.14 -1.45
N ASP A 60 -5.00 -10.21 -0.89
CA ASP A 60 -5.89 -10.15 0.25
C ASP A 60 -5.09 -9.90 1.54
N LEU A 61 -5.58 -8.97 2.37
CA LEU A 61 -5.02 -8.71 3.69
C LEU A 61 -5.56 -9.75 4.69
N PRO A 62 -4.74 -10.20 5.65
CA PRO A 62 -5.17 -11.18 6.65
C PRO A 62 -6.08 -10.57 7.73
N CYS A 63 -6.22 -9.23 7.75
CA CYS A 63 -7.06 -8.48 8.68
C CYS A 63 -7.80 -7.38 7.92
N VAL A 64 -9.04 -7.11 8.34
CA VAL A 64 -9.81 -5.96 7.86
C VAL A 64 -9.23 -4.68 8.45
N VAL A 65 -9.02 -3.67 7.60
CA VAL A 65 -8.59 -2.33 7.98
C VAL A 65 -9.75 -1.36 7.74
N GLU A 66 -10.18 -0.64 8.76
CA GLU A 66 -11.22 0.36 8.62
C GLU A 66 -10.60 1.74 8.41
N SER A 67 -11.08 2.47 7.40
CA SER A 67 -10.74 3.88 7.23
C SER A 67 -11.80 4.77 7.88
N TYR A 68 -11.34 5.85 8.51
CA TYR A 68 -12.20 6.84 9.14
C TYR A 68 -11.80 8.24 8.69
N LYS A 69 -12.78 9.11 8.52
CA LYS A 69 -12.56 10.55 8.36
C LYS A 69 -13.04 11.31 9.57
N THR A 70 -12.40 12.43 9.85
CA THR A 70 -12.75 13.34 10.93
C THR A 70 -12.49 14.78 10.55
N ARG A 71 -13.19 15.71 11.21
CA ARG A 71 -13.00 17.16 11.07
C ARG A 71 -12.27 17.78 12.27
N HIS A 72 -12.40 17.16 13.45
CA HIS A 72 -11.97 17.72 14.74
C HIS A 72 -11.28 16.70 15.63
N ASP A 73 -10.83 15.58 15.05
CA ASP A 73 -10.12 14.46 15.71
C ASP A 73 -10.84 13.82 16.91
N SER A 74 -12.11 14.17 17.14
CA SER A 74 -12.92 13.67 18.26
C SER A 74 -14.06 12.75 17.81
N VAL A 75 -14.58 12.96 16.60
CA VAL A 75 -15.63 12.13 16.00
C VAL A 75 -15.06 11.47 14.76
N LEU A 76 -14.97 10.15 14.80
CA LEU A 76 -14.50 9.33 13.69
C LEU A 76 -15.72 8.79 12.94
N ILE A 77 -15.79 9.03 11.63
CA ILE A 77 -16.84 8.52 10.76
C ILE A 77 -16.21 7.47 9.86
N LYS A 78 -16.65 6.21 9.98
CA LYS A 78 -16.19 5.11 9.13
C LYS A 78 -16.49 5.44 7.66
N THR A 79 -15.51 5.23 6.79
CA THR A 79 -15.60 5.49 5.34
C THR A 79 -15.50 4.24 4.50
N ALA A 80 -14.65 3.27 4.88
CA ALA A 80 -14.51 2.02 4.15
C ALA A 80 -13.99 0.87 5.03
N ASP A 81 -14.28 -0.35 4.60
CA ASP A 81 -13.61 -1.58 4.99
C ASP A 81 -12.60 -1.95 3.90
N ILE A 82 -11.34 -2.14 4.28
CA ILE A 82 -10.23 -2.42 3.38
C ILE A 82 -9.72 -3.83 3.70
N GLY A 83 -9.93 -4.74 2.75
CA GLY A 83 -9.49 -6.13 2.87
C GLY A 83 -8.37 -6.51 1.89
N GLN A 84 -7.89 -5.57 1.07
CA GLN A 84 -6.95 -5.86 -0.02
C GLN A 84 -5.84 -4.82 -0.14
N MET A 85 -4.71 -5.25 -0.69
CA MET A 85 -3.52 -4.46 -0.96
C MET A 85 -3.09 -4.64 -2.42
N ILE A 86 -2.74 -3.54 -3.06
CA ILE A 86 -2.03 -3.51 -4.32
C ILE A 86 -0.54 -3.45 -4.01
N MET A 87 0.19 -4.50 -4.34
CA MET A 87 1.63 -4.60 -4.14
C MET A 87 2.36 -4.34 -5.44
N VAL A 88 3.19 -3.30 -5.46
CA VAL A 88 4.07 -2.94 -6.58
C VAL A 88 5.47 -3.49 -6.31
N ARG A 89 6.12 -4.08 -7.32
CA ARG A 89 7.50 -4.59 -7.24
C ARG A 89 8.44 -3.85 -8.19
N GLU A 90 9.73 -3.90 -7.88
CA GLU A 90 10.77 -3.14 -8.59
C GLU A 90 10.97 -3.58 -10.05
N ASN A 91 10.75 -4.87 -10.38
CA ASN A 91 10.99 -5.39 -11.71
C ASN A 91 9.71 -5.97 -12.33
N GLU A 92 9.56 -5.82 -13.65
CA GLU A 92 8.42 -6.33 -14.44
C GLU A 92 8.31 -7.88 -14.44
N GLY A 93 9.35 -8.58 -14.00
CA GLY A 93 9.38 -10.04 -13.84
C GLY A 93 9.21 -10.55 -12.41
N ASP A 94 9.15 -9.65 -11.42
CA ASP A 94 8.98 -10.01 -10.01
C ASP A 94 7.47 -10.02 -9.69
N SER A 95 6.77 -10.99 -10.26
CA SER A 95 5.34 -11.17 -10.00
C SER A 95 5.10 -12.03 -8.76
N VAL A 96 3.92 -11.90 -8.15
CA VAL A 96 3.51 -12.83 -7.11
C VAL A 96 3.44 -14.22 -7.76
N PRO A 97 4.00 -15.29 -7.14
CA PRO A 97 3.84 -16.63 -7.66
C PRO A 97 2.36 -16.97 -7.90
N PRO A 98 2.02 -17.63 -9.02
CA PRO A 98 0.64 -18.00 -9.31
C PRO A 98 0.02 -18.78 -8.13
N GLY A 99 -1.14 -18.33 -7.65
CA GLY A 99 -1.86 -18.96 -6.54
C GLY A 99 -1.57 -18.40 -5.14
N VAL A 100 -0.63 -17.45 -4.99
CA VAL A 100 -0.52 -16.68 -3.75
C VAL A 100 -1.46 -15.50 -3.84
N VAL A 101 -2.63 -15.62 -3.22
CA VAL A 101 -3.65 -14.57 -3.18
C VAL A 101 -3.58 -13.78 -1.87
N GLU A 102 -3.12 -14.41 -0.79
CA GLU A 102 -3.13 -13.83 0.55
C GLU A 102 -1.76 -13.28 0.97
N TYR A 103 -1.76 -12.05 1.49
CA TYR A 103 -0.61 -11.45 2.15
C TYR A 103 -0.47 -12.00 3.57
N ARG A 104 0.74 -12.43 3.94
CA ARG A 104 0.94 -13.24 5.17
C ARG A 104 0.97 -12.45 6.48
N HIS A 105 0.98 -11.12 6.43
CA HIS A 105 1.29 -10.28 7.59
C HIS A 105 0.30 -9.10 7.70
N GLY A 106 0.04 -8.61 8.91
CA GLY A 106 -0.67 -7.36 9.06
C GLY A 106 0.18 -6.14 8.64
N LEU A 107 -0.48 -4.99 8.51
CA LEU A 107 0.19 -3.76 8.06
C LEU A 107 1.14 -3.16 9.10
N THR A 108 0.85 -3.33 10.39
CA THR A 108 1.60 -2.74 11.50
C THR A 108 2.61 -3.73 12.07
N SER A 109 3.73 -3.23 12.61
CA SER A 109 4.83 -4.06 13.14
C SER A 109 4.39 -5.16 14.11
N PRO A 110 3.46 -4.92 15.07
CA PRO A 110 3.00 -5.98 15.98
C PRO A 110 2.25 -7.13 15.29
N LEU A 111 1.74 -6.92 14.08
CA LEU A 111 1.03 -7.92 13.28
C LEU A 111 1.95 -8.62 12.25
N GLN A 112 3.25 -8.35 12.30
CA GLN A 112 4.26 -9.11 11.57
C GLN A 112 4.78 -10.24 12.47
N PRO A 113 4.99 -11.45 11.94
CA PRO A 113 5.48 -12.56 12.74
C PRO A 113 6.89 -12.26 13.25
N GLY A 114 7.02 -12.13 14.58
CA GLY A 114 8.28 -12.25 15.32
C GLY A 114 9.28 -11.09 15.21
N MET A 115 8.93 -9.90 15.72
CA MET A 115 9.91 -9.01 16.37
C MET A 115 9.95 -9.25 17.90
N LEU A 116 9.59 -10.46 18.36
CA LEU A 116 9.74 -10.90 19.76
C LEU A 116 11.04 -11.65 20.00
N GLU A 117 12.07 -11.43 19.18
CA GLU A 117 13.43 -11.84 19.51
C GLU A 117 14.30 -10.59 19.65
N GLY A 118 14.57 -10.19 20.90
CA GLY A 118 15.88 -9.62 21.22
C GLY A 118 16.02 -8.15 21.61
N GLU A 119 15.02 -7.49 22.20
CA GLU A 119 15.31 -6.31 23.03
C GLU A 119 14.75 -6.52 24.43
N ASP A 120 15.66 -6.90 25.34
CA ASP A 120 15.44 -6.89 26.77
C ASP A 120 14.85 -5.53 27.16
N PHE A 121 13.59 -5.56 27.61
CA PHE A 121 12.98 -4.46 28.33
C PHE A 121 13.74 -4.29 29.65
N VAL A 122 14.85 -3.55 29.61
CA VAL A 122 15.49 -3.01 30.81
C VAL A 122 14.54 -1.93 31.32
N GLY A 123 13.65 -2.35 32.21
CA GLY A 123 12.91 -1.45 33.07
C GLY A 123 13.91 -0.63 33.88
N SER A 124 14.09 0.63 33.51
CA SER A 124 14.66 1.61 34.41
C SER A 124 13.57 1.97 35.41
N GLN A 125 13.68 1.40 36.62
CA GLN A 125 13.06 2.01 37.78
C GLN A 125 13.74 3.36 38.03
N THR A 126 12.94 4.41 38.08
CA THR A 126 13.18 5.62 38.87
C THR A 126 11.86 6.05 39.47
#